data_AF-A0A8H8QJG1-F1
#
_entry.id   AF-A0A8H8QJG1-F1
#
_cell.length_a   1.000
_cell.length_b   1.000
_cell.length_c   1.000
_cell.angle_alpha   90.00
_cell.angle_beta   90.00
_cell.angle_gamma   90.00
#
_symmetry.space_group_name_H-M   'P 1'
#
loop_
_entity.id
_entity.type
_entity.pdbx_description
1 polymer ?
#
loop_
_entity_poly.entity_id
_entity_poly.type
_entity_poly.pdbx_seq_one_letter_code
_entity_poly.pdbx_strand_id
1 'polypeptide(L)'
;MLCLPNCFLSALPHNPDKQPTVRIQQGTVTGLTDANYGIDQFFGIPFGKPPTGDLRFAKPVAVEPSPKSDADATRFGDICMQPSRAEPTLYKVSENCLNLNIVRSQEAFVSGNFPSFNASELVQKSVETGKPIVFVAMNYRTGPFGFIGGSEVAASDSATTNAGLYDQRSALQSVQNNIPSFVGDPNKVTLFGESAGAMSMALQTIAYDGQTEGLYHAAIMASGASAPGPLLTPKRPTVEKTFKDLTARVGCTANASAVQQAATVLTGIDPIAGALAFLPLVDYKLITNYPSVQLPQGKLADIPVIQGNNLDEGTLFGQKTLNSSTEFETWVRSAAVIYNTSYAETALQQVFENYPDVPSEASPYYNAETATSAGTTQNLDSRIYEPFASDQYKRSSSFYVCRGEKLLQLKGDNITAIPDTYRKEAIAALVNKDAAGVSGF
;
A
#
# COMPACT_ATOMS: atom_id res chain seq x y z
N MET A 1 38.32 18.18 -34.23
CA MET A 1 38.11 17.77 -35.63
C MET A 1 36.83 16.94 -35.65
N LEU A 2 35.83 17.34 -36.44
CA LEU A 2 34.48 16.74 -36.50
C LEU A 2 33.68 16.70 -35.17
N CYS A 3 33.16 17.86 -34.78
CA CYS A 3 31.84 17.88 -34.13
C CYS A 3 30.78 17.52 -35.18
N LEU A 4 29.77 16.72 -34.81
CA LEU A 4 28.50 16.60 -35.53
C LEU A 4 27.38 17.20 -34.66
N PRO A 5 26.35 17.80 -35.29
CA PRO A 5 25.59 18.87 -34.65
C PRO A 5 24.45 18.37 -33.75
N ASN A 6 24.14 19.23 -32.77
CA ASN A 6 22.92 19.25 -31.98
C ASN A 6 21.68 18.76 -32.75
N CYS A 7 21.18 17.57 -32.43
CA CYS A 7 19.75 17.34 -32.44
C CYS A 7 19.15 17.98 -31.18
N PHE A 8 19.00 19.31 -31.21
CA PHE A 8 17.97 19.92 -30.38
C PHE A 8 16.64 19.31 -30.86
N LEU A 9 16.05 18.40 -30.07
CA LEU A 9 14.60 18.25 -30.15
C LEU A 9 14.04 19.62 -29.85
N SER A 10 13.35 20.19 -30.83
CA SER A 10 12.63 21.44 -30.62
C SER A 10 11.56 21.16 -29.59
N ALA A 11 11.71 21.75 -28.40
CA ALA A 11 10.60 21.86 -27.47
C ALA A 11 9.45 22.50 -28.24
N LEU A 12 8.36 21.75 -28.43
CA LEU A 12 7.20 22.26 -29.14
C LEU A 12 6.74 23.54 -28.43
N PRO A 13 6.48 24.64 -29.17
CA PRO A 13 6.13 25.91 -28.55
C PRO A 13 4.90 25.71 -27.67
N HIS A 14 5.10 25.91 -26.36
CA HIS A 14 4.07 25.71 -25.36
C HIS A 14 2.97 26.74 -25.58
N ASN A 15 1.83 26.30 -26.10
CA ASN A 15 0.65 27.15 -26.27
C ASN A 15 -0.28 26.94 -25.06
N PRO A 16 -0.28 27.85 -24.06
CA PRO A 16 -1.10 27.70 -22.86
C PRO A 16 -2.60 27.68 -23.14
N ASP A 17 -3.04 28.14 -24.33
CA ASP A 17 -4.45 28.13 -24.75
C ASP A 17 -4.92 26.77 -25.29
N LYS A 18 -4.04 25.76 -25.41
CA LYS A 18 -4.40 24.45 -25.97
C LYS A 18 -4.15 23.32 -24.96
N GLN A 19 -5.24 22.77 -24.44
CA GLN A 19 -5.21 21.61 -23.54
C GLN A 19 -4.41 20.42 -24.13
N PRO A 20 -3.58 19.74 -23.33
CA PRO A 20 -2.80 18.61 -23.79
C PRO A 20 -3.72 17.43 -24.14
N THR A 21 -3.44 16.77 -25.26
CA THR A 21 -4.24 15.65 -25.77
C THR A 21 -3.35 14.45 -26.07
N VAL A 22 -3.82 13.26 -25.69
CA VAL A 22 -3.08 11.99 -25.83
C VAL A 22 -4.02 10.92 -26.38
N ARG A 23 -3.55 10.07 -27.30
CA ARG A 23 -4.33 8.96 -27.84
C ARG A 23 -3.94 7.63 -27.18
N ILE A 24 -4.89 6.99 -26.52
CA ILE A 24 -4.75 5.70 -25.84
C ILE A 24 -5.61 4.63 -26.53
N GLN A 25 -5.53 3.37 -26.09
CA GLN A 25 -6.37 2.29 -26.65
C GLN A 25 -7.88 2.59 -26.49
N GLN A 26 -8.25 3.22 -25.38
CA GLN A 26 -9.62 3.57 -25.00
C GLN A 26 -10.16 4.87 -25.65
N GLY A 27 -9.36 5.61 -26.43
CA GLY A 27 -9.81 6.88 -27.02
C GLY A 27 -8.79 8.01 -27.08
N THR A 28 -9.26 9.22 -27.34
CA THR A 28 -8.49 10.46 -27.10
C THR A 28 -8.75 10.93 -25.68
N VAL A 29 -7.71 11.31 -24.95
CA VAL A 29 -7.81 11.87 -23.60
C VAL A 29 -7.37 13.33 -23.63
N THR A 30 -8.15 14.22 -23.03
CA THR A 30 -7.82 15.65 -22.92
C THR A 30 -7.55 16.01 -21.47
N GLY A 31 -6.33 16.48 -21.18
CA GLY A 31 -5.88 16.83 -19.84
C GLY A 31 -5.82 18.34 -19.58
N LEU A 32 -5.13 18.70 -18.51
CA LEU A 32 -4.75 20.07 -18.16
C LEU A 32 -3.24 20.23 -18.22
N THR A 33 -2.79 21.47 -18.41
CA THR A 33 -1.40 21.86 -18.13
C THR A 33 -1.39 22.65 -16.82
N ASP A 34 -0.51 22.26 -15.89
CA ASP A 34 -0.21 23.04 -14.69
C ASP A 34 0.97 23.99 -14.98
N ALA A 35 0.63 25.23 -15.33
CA ALA A 35 1.60 26.25 -15.73
C ALA A 35 2.59 26.65 -14.61
N ASN A 36 2.29 26.35 -13.34
CA ASN A 36 3.22 26.64 -12.24
C ASN A 36 4.41 25.69 -12.22
N TYR A 37 4.20 24.45 -12.69
CA TYR A 37 5.21 23.39 -12.70
C TYR A 37 5.70 23.06 -14.12
N GLY A 38 5.00 23.49 -15.17
CA GLY A 38 5.36 23.23 -16.57
C GLY A 38 5.07 21.80 -17.02
N ILE A 39 4.01 21.19 -16.47
CA ILE A 39 3.68 19.77 -16.62
C ILE A 39 2.26 19.56 -17.14
N ASP A 40 2.02 18.41 -17.78
CA ASP A 40 0.67 17.97 -18.14
C ASP A 40 0.08 17.04 -17.07
N GLN A 41 -1.23 17.10 -16.88
CA GLN A 41 -2.00 16.29 -15.94
C GLN A 41 -3.23 15.70 -16.65
N PHE A 42 -3.45 14.40 -16.49
CA PHE A 42 -4.61 13.68 -17.02
C PHE A 42 -5.23 12.84 -15.91
N PHE A 43 -6.44 13.19 -15.51
CA PHE A 43 -7.13 12.61 -14.37
C PHE A 43 -8.32 11.71 -14.78
N GLY A 44 -8.72 10.77 -13.93
CA GLY A 44 -9.96 10.01 -14.07
C GLY A 44 -9.99 8.98 -15.22
N ILE A 45 -8.85 8.63 -15.83
CA ILE A 45 -8.78 7.71 -16.97
C ILE A 45 -9.20 6.29 -16.55
N PRO A 46 -10.32 5.72 -17.03
CA PRO A 46 -10.79 4.43 -16.55
C PRO A 46 -9.91 3.28 -17.06
N PHE A 47 -9.45 2.40 -16.16
CA PHE A 47 -8.71 1.18 -16.53
C PHE A 47 -9.58 -0.09 -16.44
N GLY A 48 -10.65 -0.06 -15.64
CA GLY A 48 -11.62 -1.14 -15.51
C GLY A 48 -13.06 -0.65 -15.70
N LYS A 49 -13.96 -1.57 -16.10
CA LYS A 49 -15.42 -1.37 -16.06
C LYS A 49 -15.84 -1.13 -14.59
N PRO A 50 -16.91 -0.34 -14.33
CA PRO A 50 -17.38 -0.08 -12.98
C PRO A 50 -17.63 -1.40 -12.22
N PRO A 51 -16.96 -1.65 -11.07
CA PRO A 51 -17.17 -2.86 -10.27
C PRO A 51 -18.44 -2.70 -9.43
N THR A 52 -19.60 -2.67 -10.10
CA THR A 52 -20.94 -2.54 -9.51
C THR A 52 -21.78 -3.77 -9.84
N GLY A 53 -22.85 -3.98 -9.06
CA GLY A 53 -23.75 -5.13 -9.27
C GLY A 53 -22.99 -6.45 -9.25
N ASP A 54 -23.12 -7.24 -10.32
CA ASP A 54 -22.45 -8.54 -10.46
C ASP A 54 -20.92 -8.45 -10.49
N LEU A 55 -20.34 -7.28 -10.83
CA LEU A 55 -18.89 -7.07 -10.83
C LEU A 55 -18.33 -6.62 -9.47
N ARG A 56 -19.18 -6.37 -8.46
CA ARG A 56 -18.80 -5.77 -7.17
C ARG A 56 -17.63 -6.46 -6.46
N PHE A 57 -17.66 -7.79 -6.43
CA PHE A 57 -16.62 -8.63 -5.81
C PHE A 57 -15.82 -9.44 -6.84
N ALA A 58 -16.06 -9.22 -8.13
CA ALA A 58 -15.38 -9.90 -9.22
C ALA A 58 -13.95 -9.37 -9.41
N LYS A 59 -13.13 -10.11 -10.17
CA LYS A 59 -11.90 -9.53 -10.76
C LYS A 59 -12.28 -8.33 -11.64
N PRO A 60 -11.43 -7.29 -11.73
CA PRO A 60 -11.68 -6.18 -12.65
C PRO A 60 -11.78 -6.71 -14.08
N VAL A 61 -12.72 -6.13 -14.83
CA VAL A 61 -12.83 -6.35 -16.27
C VAL A 61 -12.27 -5.11 -16.95
N ALA A 62 -11.26 -5.26 -17.81
CA ALA A 62 -10.64 -4.13 -18.50
C ALA A 62 -11.67 -3.32 -19.32
N VAL A 63 -11.40 -2.03 -19.51
CA VAL A 63 -12.16 -1.22 -20.48
C VAL A 63 -11.74 -1.61 -21.89
N GLU A 64 -12.72 -1.99 -22.72
CA GLU A 64 -12.50 -2.35 -24.12
C GLU A 64 -11.87 -1.18 -24.90
N PRO A 65 -10.96 -1.43 -25.85
CA PRO A 65 -10.46 -0.39 -26.73
C PRO A 65 -11.58 0.30 -27.51
N SER A 66 -11.68 1.62 -27.35
CA SER A 66 -12.67 2.47 -28.01
C SER A 66 -11.96 3.69 -28.63
N PRO A 67 -11.15 3.50 -29.69
CA PRO A 67 -10.28 4.55 -30.25
C PRO A 67 -11.01 5.70 -30.97
N LYS A 68 -12.32 5.86 -30.73
CA LYS A 68 -13.22 6.90 -31.25
C LYS A 68 -13.98 7.66 -30.14
N SER A 69 -13.86 7.27 -28.87
CA SER A 69 -14.38 8.08 -27.76
C SER A 69 -13.36 9.14 -27.35
N ASP A 70 -13.83 10.36 -27.12
CA ASP A 70 -13.03 11.39 -26.46
C ASP A 70 -13.40 11.40 -24.97
N ALA A 71 -12.39 11.50 -24.10
CA ALA A 71 -12.51 11.50 -22.65
C ALA A 71 -11.95 12.80 -22.06
N ASP A 72 -12.77 13.49 -21.26
CA ASP A 72 -12.34 14.60 -20.41
C ASP A 72 -11.58 14.05 -19.20
N ALA A 73 -10.28 14.32 -19.16
CA ALA A 73 -9.38 13.99 -18.07
C ALA A 73 -8.87 15.25 -17.35
N THR A 74 -9.66 16.31 -17.34
CA THR A 74 -9.37 17.53 -16.57
C THR A 74 -9.78 17.43 -15.10
N ARG A 75 -10.38 16.30 -14.68
CA ARG A 75 -10.96 16.10 -13.34
C ARG A 75 -10.65 14.72 -12.78
N PHE A 76 -10.39 14.67 -11.47
CA PHE A 76 -10.32 13.42 -10.73
C PHE A 76 -11.60 12.60 -10.89
N GLY A 77 -11.45 11.30 -11.16
CA GLY A 77 -12.56 10.35 -11.04
C GLY A 77 -12.94 10.11 -9.57
N ASP A 78 -14.08 9.46 -9.35
CA ASP A 78 -14.50 9.09 -8.00
C ASP A 78 -13.45 8.18 -7.32
N ILE A 79 -13.25 8.35 -6.00
CA ILE A 79 -12.41 7.48 -5.18
C ILE A 79 -13.21 6.25 -4.71
N CYS A 80 -12.52 5.13 -4.47
CA CYS A 80 -13.18 3.89 -4.08
C CYS A 80 -13.86 3.97 -2.71
N MET A 81 -14.93 3.19 -2.56
CA MET A 81 -15.67 2.98 -1.32
C MET A 81 -14.74 2.73 -0.13
N GLN A 82 -14.72 3.66 0.81
CA GLN A 82 -13.94 3.63 2.04
C GLN A 82 -14.61 4.51 3.11
N PRO A 83 -14.26 4.39 4.41
CA PRO A 83 -14.75 5.32 5.42
C PRO A 83 -14.34 6.76 5.08
N SER A 84 -15.30 7.69 5.11
CA SER A 84 -15.04 9.10 4.81
C SER A 84 -14.19 9.73 5.94
N ARG A 85 -12.88 9.79 5.72
CA ARG A 85 -11.91 10.51 6.56
C ARG A 85 -11.56 11.91 6.01
N ALA A 86 -12.02 12.24 4.81
CA ALA A 86 -11.77 13.49 4.13
C ALA A 86 -13.04 14.36 4.10
N GLU A 87 -12.85 15.67 3.99
CA GLU A 87 -13.92 16.65 3.77
C GLU A 87 -14.81 16.23 2.58
N PRO A 88 -16.15 16.05 2.77
CA PRO A 88 -17.06 15.58 1.72
C PRO A 88 -17.15 16.50 0.48
N THR A 89 -16.55 17.68 0.53
CA THR A 89 -16.59 18.73 -0.49
C THR A 89 -15.51 18.59 -1.56
N LEU A 90 -14.43 17.83 -1.31
CA LEU A 90 -13.30 17.72 -2.23
C LEU A 90 -13.39 16.51 -3.17
N TYR A 91 -13.85 15.35 -2.68
CA TYR A 91 -13.82 14.09 -3.42
C TYR A 91 -15.10 13.28 -3.25
N LYS A 92 -15.59 12.68 -4.35
CA LYS A 92 -16.76 11.80 -4.35
C LYS A 92 -16.34 10.34 -4.18
N VAL A 93 -16.95 9.66 -3.22
CA VAL A 93 -16.77 8.22 -2.95
C VAL A 93 -17.78 7.41 -3.77
N SER A 94 -17.33 6.34 -4.42
CA SER A 94 -18.14 5.54 -5.34
C SER A 94 -17.62 4.10 -5.49
N GLU A 95 -18.49 3.19 -5.94
CA GLU A 95 -18.05 1.90 -6.49
C GLU A 95 -17.39 2.06 -7.86
N ASN A 96 -17.83 3.06 -8.66
CA ASN A 96 -17.25 3.34 -9.97
C ASN A 96 -15.94 4.14 -9.83
N CYS A 97 -14.88 3.46 -9.38
CA CYS A 97 -13.64 4.10 -8.95
C CYS A 97 -12.36 3.61 -9.64
N LEU A 98 -12.44 2.68 -10.60
CA LEU A 98 -11.27 2.07 -11.26
C LEU A 98 -10.66 2.99 -12.32
N ASN A 99 -10.04 4.09 -11.86
CA ASN A 99 -9.40 5.12 -12.67
C ASN A 99 -7.91 5.31 -12.35
N LEU A 100 -7.19 5.81 -13.35
CA LEU A 100 -5.81 6.28 -13.29
C LEU A 100 -5.76 7.81 -13.35
N ASN A 101 -4.76 8.37 -12.69
CA ASN A 101 -4.33 9.75 -12.80
C ASN A 101 -2.87 9.74 -13.28
N ILE A 102 -2.52 10.61 -14.24
CA ILE A 102 -1.20 10.63 -14.88
C ILE A 102 -0.69 12.07 -14.86
N VAL A 103 0.45 12.31 -14.23
CA VAL A 103 1.11 13.63 -14.17
C VAL A 103 2.49 13.50 -14.83
N ARG A 104 2.81 14.34 -15.81
CA ARG A 104 4.02 14.19 -16.62
C ARG A 104 4.73 15.50 -16.93
N SER A 105 6.06 15.47 -16.94
CA SER A 105 6.81 16.40 -17.79
C SER A 105 6.78 15.90 -19.25
N GLN A 106 7.58 16.47 -20.15
CA GLN A 106 7.74 15.87 -21.49
C GLN A 106 8.60 14.58 -21.49
N GLU A 107 9.05 14.06 -20.32
CA GLU A 107 9.89 12.84 -20.13
C GLU A 107 9.56 12.10 -18.75
N ALA A 108 9.95 10.80 -18.49
CA ALA A 108 9.05 9.79 -17.80
C ALA A 108 9.50 8.63 -16.80
N PHE A 109 8.62 8.27 -15.80
CA PHE A 109 8.64 7.21 -14.70
C PHE A 109 7.49 7.38 -13.60
N VAL A 110 7.00 6.36 -12.86
CA VAL A 110 5.63 6.26 -12.22
C VAL A 110 5.51 6.31 -10.64
N SER A 111 4.37 6.77 -10.04
CA SER A 111 3.91 6.51 -8.63
C SER A 111 2.40 6.86 -8.34
N GLY A 112 1.83 6.44 -7.18
CA GLY A 112 0.40 6.09 -6.87
C GLY A 112 -0.68 7.16 -6.53
N ASN A 113 -1.97 6.77 -6.43
CA ASN A 113 -3.15 7.68 -6.44
C ASN A 113 -3.69 8.11 -5.08
N PHE A 114 -3.63 9.41 -4.81
CA PHE A 114 -4.61 10.12 -4.00
C PHE A 114 -4.62 11.60 -4.48
N PRO A 115 -5.75 12.30 -4.56
CA PRO A 115 -5.76 13.71 -4.93
C PRO A 115 -5.07 14.65 -3.91
N SER A 116 -4.82 14.16 -2.69
CA SER A 116 -3.98 14.85 -1.68
C SER A 116 -2.47 14.63 -1.91
N PHE A 117 -2.08 13.66 -2.73
CA PHE A 117 -0.72 13.43 -3.17
C PHE A 117 -0.52 14.10 -4.53
N ASN A 118 -0.31 15.43 -4.50
CA ASN A 118 0.06 16.16 -5.70
C ASN A 118 1.51 15.83 -6.09
N ALA A 119 1.69 15.09 -7.17
CA ALA A 119 3.00 14.72 -7.69
C ALA A 119 3.71 15.83 -8.50
N SER A 120 3.09 17.01 -8.70
CA SER A 120 3.66 18.08 -9.53
C SER A 120 5.11 18.44 -9.13
N GLU A 121 5.39 18.55 -7.83
CA GLU A 121 6.73 18.88 -7.33
C GLU A 121 7.74 17.74 -7.55
N LEU A 122 7.34 16.47 -7.33
CA LEU A 122 8.18 15.31 -7.60
C LEU A 122 8.53 15.20 -9.09
N VAL A 123 7.53 15.42 -9.96
CA VAL A 123 7.70 15.44 -11.42
C VAL A 123 8.59 16.60 -11.84
N GLN A 124 8.36 17.82 -11.35
CA GLN A 124 9.23 18.98 -11.63
C GLN A 124 10.67 18.70 -11.18
N LYS A 125 10.87 18.21 -9.96
CA LYS A 125 12.20 17.95 -9.40
C LYS A 125 12.99 16.90 -10.18
N SER A 126 12.29 15.92 -10.75
CA SER A 126 12.91 14.94 -11.63
C SER A 126 13.46 15.53 -12.93
N VAL A 127 12.80 16.54 -13.50
CA VAL A 127 13.30 17.28 -14.67
C VAL A 127 14.52 18.10 -14.29
N GLU A 128 14.47 18.82 -13.17
CA GLU A 128 15.60 19.62 -12.66
C GLU A 128 16.87 18.77 -12.43
N THR A 129 16.71 17.51 -12.05
CA THR A 129 17.82 16.58 -11.80
C THR A 129 18.25 15.79 -13.04
N GLY A 130 17.66 16.04 -14.21
CA GLY A 130 17.97 15.32 -15.45
C GLY A 130 17.56 13.83 -15.44
N LYS A 131 16.58 13.46 -14.59
CA LYS A 131 16.02 12.11 -14.45
C LYS A 131 14.48 12.13 -14.54
N PRO A 132 13.89 12.74 -15.59
CA PRO A 132 12.49 13.17 -15.62
C PRO A 132 11.46 12.03 -15.52
N ILE A 133 10.29 12.31 -14.92
CA ILE A 133 9.25 11.30 -14.59
C ILE A 133 7.79 11.60 -15.06
N VAL A 134 6.95 10.55 -15.18
CA VAL A 134 5.52 10.45 -15.59
C VAL A 134 4.79 9.64 -14.51
N PHE A 135 4.36 10.32 -13.46
CA PHE A 135 3.72 9.72 -12.30
C PHE A 135 2.36 9.13 -12.66
N VAL A 136 2.17 7.80 -12.54
CA VAL A 136 0.86 7.14 -12.75
C VAL A 136 0.26 6.59 -11.45
N ALA A 137 -0.76 7.30 -11.03
CA ALA A 137 -1.57 7.07 -9.88
C ALA A 137 -2.73 6.10 -10.21
N MET A 138 -2.78 4.91 -9.58
CA MET A 138 -3.93 3.99 -9.68
C MET A 138 -4.85 3.99 -8.44
N ASN A 139 -6.17 4.04 -8.64
CA ASN A 139 -7.15 3.62 -7.63
C ASN A 139 -7.27 2.08 -7.59
N TYR A 140 -7.69 1.53 -6.45
CA TYR A 140 -8.06 0.11 -6.32
C TYR A 140 -9.14 -0.05 -5.22
N ARG A 141 -9.98 -1.08 -5.31
CA ARG A 141 -11.01 -1.33 -4.28
C ARG A 141 -10.37 -1.68 -2.93
N THR A 142 -10.92 -1.14 -1.86
CA THR A 142 -10.48 -1.37 -0.47
C THR A 142 -11.62 -1.92 0.39
N GLY A 143 -11.33 -2.25 1.65
CA GLY A 143 -12.33 -2.81 2.58
C GLY A 143 -13.05 -4.04 2.02
N PRO A 144 -14.38 -4.19 2.23
CA PRO A 144 -15.13 -5.34 1.72
C PRO A 144 -15.22 -5.37 0.19
N PHE A 145 -15.01 -4.26 -0.51
CA PHE A 145 -15.07 -4.24 -1.98
C PHE A 145 -13.79 -4.82 -2.60
N GLY A 146 -12.65 -4.65 -1.92
CA GLY A 146 -11.34 -5.15 -2.36
C GLY A 146 -10.94 -6.49 -1.76
N PHE A 147 -11.37 -6.76 -0.52
CA PHE A 147 -10.76 -7.77 0.36
C PHE A 147 -11.81 -8.54 1.19
N ILE A 148 -12.97 -8.83 0.60
CA ILE A 148 -13.96 -9.72 1.23
C ILE A 148 -13.45 -11.17 1.21
N GLY A 149 -13.42 -11.80 2.39
CA GLY A 149 -13.04 -13.21 2.52
C GLY A 149 -14.24 -14.15 2.62
N GLY A 150 -13.98 -15.37 3.11
CA GLY A 150 -14.98 -16.42 3.29
C GLY A 150 -14.87 -17.53 2.24
N SER A 151 -15.26 -18.74 2.64
CA SER A 151 -15.27 -19.93 1.77
C SER A 151 -16.17 -19.79 0.55
N GLU A 152 -17.33 -19.13 0.69
CA GLU A 152 -18.25 -18.86 -0.42
C GLU A 152 -17.60 -17.97 -1.49
N VAL A 153 -16.92 -16.89 -1.10
CA VAL A 153 -16.17 -16.02 -2.03
C VAL A 153 -15.02 -16.78 -2.68
N ALA A 154 -14.26 -17.58 -1.92
CA ALA A 154 -13.13 -18.33 -2.46
C ALA A 154 -13.52 -19.46 -3.42
N ALA A 155 -14.72 -20.02 -3.25
CA ALA A 155 -15.29 -21.07 -4.09
C ALA A 155 -16.13 -20.53 -5.26
N SER A 156 -16.40 -19.22 -5.31
CA SER A 156 -17.14 -18.59 -6.40
C SER A 156 -16.27 -18.42 -7.66
N ASP A 157 -16.87 -18.66 -8.83
CA ASP A 157 -16.29 -18.31 -10.13
C ASP A 157 -16.48 -16.82 -10.48
N SER A 158 -17.46 -16.15 -9.87
CA SER A 158 -17.80 -14.74 -10.14
C SER A 158 -17.19 -13.75 -9.13
N ALA A 159 -16.59 -14.22 -8.04
CA ALA A 159 -15.97 -13.39 -7.01
C ALA A 159 -14.50 -13.76 -6.75
N THR A 160 -13.78 -12.86 -6.08
CA THR A 160 -12.38 -13.10 -5.67
C THR A 160 -12.10 -12.45 -4.31
N THR A 161 -11.27 -13.09 -3.52
CA THR A 161 -10.91 -12.64 -2.16
C THR A 161 -9.86 -11.54 -2.13
N ASN A 162 -9.22 -11.27 -3.27
CA ASN A 162 -8.15 -10.28 -3.44
C ASN A 162 -8.46 -9.30 -4.58
N ALA A 163 -9.72 -8.88 -4.72
CA ALA A 163 -10.18 -7.98 -5.78
C ALA A 163 -9.33 -6.72 -5.89
N GLY A 164 -8.91 -6.11 -4.77
CA GLY A 164 -8.04 -4.93 -4.74
C GLY A 164 -6.62 -5.17 -5.30
N LEU A 165 -6.03 -6.35 -5.08
CA LEU A 165 -4.72 -6.70 -5.70
C LEU A 165 -4.87 -6.98 -7.21
N TYR A 166 -6.01 -7.54 -7.62
CA TYR A 166 -6.32 -7.73 -9.03
C TYR A 166 -6.59 -6.39 -9.74
N ASP A 167 -7.24 -5.42 -9.09
CA ASP A 167 -7.40 -4.05 -9.59
C ASP A 167 -6.03 -3.40 -9.89
N GLN A 168 -5.07 -3.55 -8.97
CA GLN A 168 -3.70 -3.07 -9.18
C GLN A 168 -3.01 -3.73 -10.38
N ARG A 169 -3.16 -5.05 -10.58
CA ARG A 169 -2.62 -5.71 -11.79
C ARG A 169 -3.31 -5.23 -13.07
N SER A 170 -4.61 -4.98 -13.03
CA SER A 170 -5.35 -4.42 -14.17
C SER A 170 -4.94 -2.98 -14.48
N ALA A 171 -4.63 -2.18 -13.45
CA ALA A 171 -4.05 -0.85 -13.59
C ALA A 171 -2.65 -0.91 -14.21
N LEU A 172 -1.78 -1.80 -13.72
CA LEU A 172 -0.43 -2.02 -14.30
C LEU A 172 -0.50 -2.49 -15.76
N GLN A 173 -1.45 -3.37 -16.11
CA GLN A 173 -1.66 -3.76 -17.51
C GLN A 173 -2.12 -2.58 -18.38
N SER A 174 -2.96 -1.68 -17.85
CA SER A 174 -3.32 -0.43 -18.53
C SER A 174 -2.11 0.50 -18.70
N VAL A 175 -1.22 0.59 -17.71
CA VAL A 175 0.06 1.31 -17.83
C VAL A 175 0.90 0.72 -18.95
N GLN A 176 1.15 -0.60 -18.96
CA GLN A 176 1.89 -1.27 -20.04
C GLN A 176 1.32 -0.97 -21.43
N ASN A 177 -0.01 -0.94 -21.54
CA ASN A 177 -0.72 -0.72 -22.82
C ASN A 177 -0.74 0.74 -23.30
N ASN A 178 -0.74 1.72 -22.38
CA ASN A 178 -1.06 3.12 -22.68
C ASN A 178 0.07 4.11 -22.35
N ILE A 179 1.03 3.76 -21.49
CA ILE A 179 2.08 4.70 -21.06
C ILE A 179 3.02 5.20 -22.16
N PRO A 180 3.29 4.47 -23.27
CA PRO A 180 4.04 5.03 -24.40
C PRO A 180 3.39 6.30 -24.99
N SER A 181 2.06 6.38 -25.00
CA SER A 181 1.33 7.57 -25.46
C SER A 181 1.52 8.77 -24.54
N PHE A 182 1.82 8.52 -23.25
CA PHE A 182 2.18 9.54 -22.27
C PHE A 182 3.70 9.69 -22.12
N VAL A 183 4.48 9.34 -23.15
CA VAL A 183 5.96 9.38 -23.21
C VAL A 183 6.71 8.50 -22.19
N GLY A 184 6.02 7.57 -21.51
CA GLY A 184 6.64 6.61 -20.59
C GLY A 184 7.19 5.36 -21.26
N ASP A 185 8.28 4.84 -20.71
CA ASP A 185 8.88 3.56 -21.11
C ASP A 185 8.20 2.42 -20.32
N PRO A 186 7.41 1.54 -20.97
CA PRO A 186 6.72 0.43 -20.31
C PRO A 186 7.70 -0.58 -19.66
N ASN A 187 8.94 -0.65 -20.15
CA ASN A 187 9.97 -1.52 -19.58
C ASN A 187 10.60 -0.94 -18.30
N LYS A 188 10.29 0.33 -17.94
CA LYS A 188 10.86 1.04 -16.78
C LYS A 188 9.81 1.41 -15.72
N VAL A 189 8.69 0.68 -15.67
CA VAL A 189 7.67 0.82 -14.62
C VAL A 189 8.20 0.34 -13.26
N THR A 190 8.38 1.27 -12.33
CA THR A 190 8.71 0.99 -10.93
C THR A 190 7.44 1.05 -10.08
N LEU A 191 7.25 0.04 -9.22
CA LEU A 191 6.20 0.06 -8.21
C LEU A 191 6.57 1.03 -7.08
N PHE A 192 5.63 1.84 -6.61
CA PHE A 192 5.80 2.67 -5.42
C PHE A 192 4.55 2.57 -4.55
N GLY A 193 4.74 2.44 -3.24
CA GLY A 193 3.66 2.55 -2.27
C GLY A 193 4.14 2.99 -0.91
N GLU A 194 3.21 3.54 -0.14
CA GLU A 194 3.34 3.90 1.28
C GLU A 194 2.29 3.10 2.07
N SER A 195 2.60 2.68 3.31
CA SER A 195 1.70 1.92 4.20
C SER A 195 1.01 0.74 3.48
N ALA A 196 -0.33 0.68 3.46
CA ALA A 196 -1.11 -0.33 2.74
C ALA A 196 -0.78 -0.42 1.22
N GLY A 197 -0.30 0.67 0.63
CA GLY A 197 0.29 0.69 -0.71
C GLY A 197 1.62 -0.05 -0.78
N ALA A 198 2.55 0.18 0.15
CA ALA A 198 3.82 -0.55 0.22
C ALA A 198 3.60 -2.05 0.47
N MET A 199 2.66 -2.39 1.35
CA MET A 199 2.20 -3.76 1.58
C MET A 199 1.66 -4.39 0.29
N SER A 200 0.83 -3.66 -0.45
CA SER A 200 0.31 -4.10 -1.75
C SER A 200 1.44 -4.33 -2.76
N MET A 201 2.40 -3.43 -2.88
CA MET A 201 3.53 -3.59 -3.81
C MET A 201 4.38 -4.81 -3.42
N ALA A 202 4.64 -5.03 -2.13
CA ALA A 202 5.33 -6.21 -1.61
C ALA A 202 4.54 -7.53 -1.81
N LEU A 203 3.21 -7.47 -1.91
CA LEU A 203 2.39 -8.61 -2.29
C LEU A 203 2.41 -8.86 -3.80
N GLN A 204 2.51 -7.80 -4.64
CA GLN A 204 2.75 -7.97 -6.08
C GLN A 204 4.10 -8.65 -6.34
N THR A 205 5.17 -8.33 -5.60
CA THR A 205 6.50 -8.96 -5.81
C THR A 205 6.56 -10.45 -5.45
N ILE A 206 5.60 -11.00 -4.72
CA ILE A 206 5.46 -12.46 -4.47
C ILE A 206 4.25 -13.09 -5.18
N ALA A 207 3.47 -12.30 -5.91
CA ALA A 207 2.32 -12.78 -6.66
C ALA A 207 2.77 -13.80 -7.72
N TYR A 208 1.98 -14.88 -7.88
CA TYR A 208 2.28 -15.97 -8.81
C TYR A 208 3.72 -16.51 -8.68
N ASP A 209 4.19 -16.66 -7.44
CA ASP A 209 5.56 -17.10 -7.10
C ASP A 209 6.69 -16.15 -7.56
N GLY A 210 6.39 -14.86 -7.73
CA GLY A 210 7.35 -13.83 -8.14
C GLY A 210 7.30 -13.46 -9.62
N GLN A 211 6.31 -13.97 -10.37
CA GLN A 211 6.15 -13.65 -11.78
C GLN A 211 5.62 -12.21 -11.95
N THR A 212 6.49 -11.32 -12.42
CA THR A 212 6.14 -9.91 -12.71
C THR A 212 5.17 -9.76 -13.88
N GLU A 213 5.03 -10.80 -14.72
CA GLU A 213 4.28 -10.76 -16.00
C GLU A 213 4.75 -9.62 -16.93
N GLY A 214 5.97 -9.08 -16.73
CA GLY A 214 6.48 -7.92 -17.45
C GLY A 214 5.86 -6.58 -17.03
N LEU A 215 5.03 -6.57 -15.97
CA LEU A 215 4.27 -5.38 -15.55
C LEU A 215 5.13 -4.29 -14.89
N TYR A 216 6.26 -4.66 -14.30
CA TYR A 216 7.20 -3.77 -13.58
C TYR A 216 8.61 -4.40 -13.51
N HIS A 217 9.63 -3.57 -13.26
CA HIS A 217 11.05 -3.98 -13.16
C HIS A 217 11.72 -3.63 -11.83
N ALA A 218 11.08 -2.84 -10.96
CA ALA A 218 11.62 -2.40 -9.67
C ALA A 218 10.50 -2.07 -8.69
N ALA A 219 10.82 -1.95 -7.39
CA ALA A 219 9.84 -1.54 -6.37
C ALA A 219 10.42 -0.63 -5.27
N ILE A 220 9.58 0.27 -4.75
CA ILE A 220 9.84 1.14 -3.60
C ILE A 220 8.71 0.92 -2.58
N MET A 221 9.07 0.52 -1.37
CA MET A 221 8.15 0.11 -0.30
C MET A 221 8.40 0.96 0.95
N ALA A 222 7.66 2.06 1.09
CA ALA A 222 7.73 2.91 2.28
C ALA A 222 6.76 2.42 3.36
N SER A 223 7.27 2.04 4.53
CA SER A 223 6.46 1.70 5.70
C SER A 223 5.51 0.49 5.48
N GLY A 224 5.99 -0.51 4.74
CA GLY A 224 5.24 -1.76 4.50
C GLY A 224 6.12 -2.88 3.95
N ALA A 225 5.60 -4.11 4.07
CA ALA A 225 6.28 -5.34 3.67
C ALA A 225 5.25 -6.39 3.22
N SER A 226 5.73 -7.53 2.72
CA SER A 226 4.87 -8.63 2.25
C SER A 226 4.12 -9.37 3.36
N ALA A 227 4.40 -9.08 4.63
CA ALA A 227 3.70 -9.64 5.80
C ALA A 227 3.41 -8.55 6.87
N PRO A 228 2.45 -7.63 6.62
CA PRO A 228 2.17 -6.49 7.51
C PRO A 228 1.27 -6.81 8.71
N GLY A 229 0.89 -8.08 8.85
CA GLY A 229 -0.09 -8.60 9.78
C GLY A 229 -0.35 -10.07 9.47
N PRO A 230 -1.32 -10.73 10.13
CA PRO A 230 -1.64 -12.11 9.82
C PRO A 230 -2.30 -12.21 8.44
N LEU A 231 -1.52 -12.64 7.44
CA LEU A 231 -2.04 -13.02 6.12
C LEU A 231 -2.89 -14.29 6.25
N LEU A 232 -4.19 -14.13 6.47
CA LEU A 232 -5.11 -15.23 6.69
C LEU A 232 -5.47 -15.93 5.37
N THR A 233 -6.01 -17.15 5.46
CA THR A 233 -6.63 -17.84 4.32
C THR A 233 -8.14 -17.61 4.34
N PRO A 234 -8.85 -17.65 3.19
CA PRO A 234 -10.29 -17.36 3.14
C PRO A 234 -11.18 -18.20 4.08
N LYS A 235 -10.73 -19.41 4.43
CA LYS A 235 -11.45 -20.35 5.31
C LYS A 235 -11.11 -20.21 6.81
N ARG A 236 -10.32 -19.20 7.21
CA ARG A 236 -9.99 -18.99 8.63
C ARG A 236 -11.24 -18.58 9.41
N PRO A 237 -11.47 -19.10 10.64
CA PRO A 237 -12.68 -18.81 11.41
C PRO A 237 -12.99 -17.32 11.59
N THR A 238 -11.97 -16.46 11.77
CA THR A 238 -12.14 -15.01 11.85
C THR A 238 -12.64 -14.41 10.55
N VAL A 239 -12.09 -14.83 9.40
CA VAL A 239 -12.49 -14.36 8.08
C VAL A 239 -13.92 -14.81 7.73
N GLU A 240 -14.24 -16.08 8.03
CA GLU A 240 -15.60 -16.64 7.94
C GLU A 240 -16.60 -15.88 8.81
N LYS A 241 -16.21 -15.52 10.04
CA LYS A 241 -17.04 -14.74 10.96
C LYS A 241 -17.28 -13.33 10.41
N THR A 242 -16.25 -12.62 9.95
CA THR A 242 -16.40 -11.29 9.36
C THR A 242 -17.31 -11.30 8.14
N PHE A 243 -17.19 -12.32 7.27
CA PHE A 243 -18.08 -12.49 6.12
C PHE A 243 -19.55 -12.70 6.54
N LYS A 244 -19.80 -13.56 7.54
CA LYS A 244 -21.13 -13.84 8.09
C LYS A 244 -21.74 -12.63 8.82
N ASP A 245 -20.94 -11.92 9.60
CA ASP A 245 -21.39 -10.72 10.30
C ASP A 245 -21.68 -9.57 9.32
N LEU A 246 -20.90 -9.44 8.24
CA LEU A 246 -21.16 -8.46 7.18
C LEU A 246 -22.47 -8.78 6.46
N THR A 247 -22.63 -10.02 5.97
CA THR A 247 -23.83 -10.44 5.23
C THR A 247 -25.10 -10.37 6.09
N ALA A 248 -25.04 -10.76 7.38
CA ALA A 248 -26.14 -10.63 8.32
C ALA A 248 -26.55 -9.17 8.60
N ARG A 249 -25.62 -8.21 8.55
CA ARG A 249 -25.90 -6.77 8.75
C ARG A 249 -26.55 -6.11 7.55
N VAL A 250 -26.27 -6.57 6.34
CA VAL A 250 -26.63 -5.84 5.09
C VAL A 250 -27.71 -6.53 4.27
N GLY A 251 -27.85 -7.86 4.40
CA GLY A 251 -28.77 -8.67 3.60
C GLY A 251 -28.41 -8.74 2.10
N CYS A 252 -29.16 -9.52 1.34
CA CYS A 252 -28.85 -9.82 -0.06
C CYS A 252 -29.08 -8.64 -1.04
N THR A 253 -29.78 -7.59 -0.62
CA THR A 253 -30.16 -6.43 -1.47
C THR A 253 -29.37 -5.15 -1.11
N ALA A 254 -28.21 -5.31 -0.50
CA ALA A 254 -27.40 -4.19 -0.02
C ALA A 254 -26.85 -3.30 -1.16
N ASN A 255 -26.99 -1.99 -0.98
CA ASN A 255 -26.26 -1.00 -1.78
C ASN A 255 -24.85 -0.75 -1.19
N ALA A 256 -24.00 -0.05 -1.95
CA ALA A 256 -22.63 0.25 -1.55
C ALA A 256 -22.52 0.92 -0.18
N SER A 257 -23.40 1.89 0.10
CA SER A 257 -23.40 2.64 1.36
C SER A 257 -23.72 1.76 2.55
N ALA A 258 -24.67 0.82 2.42
CA ALA A 258 -25.00 -0.15 3.47
C ALA A 258 -23.83 -1.11 3.75
N VAL A 259 -23.19 -1.62 2.68
CA VAL A 259 -21.97 -2.46 2.79
C VAL A 259 -20.83 -1.71 3.49
N GLN A 260 -20.58 -0.45 3.10
CA GLN A 260 -19.54 0.37 3.70
C GLN A 260 -19.85 0.71 5.18
N GLN A 261 -21.09 1.03 5.53
CA GLN A 261 -21.48 1.33 6.91
C GLN A 261 -21.32 0.09 7.80
N ALA A 262 -21.79 -1.08 7.36
CA ALA A 262 -21.61 -2.33 8.09
C ALA A 262 -20.12 -2.69 8.24
N ALA A 263 -19.31 -2.51 7.19
CA ALA A 263 -17.87 -2.72 7.25
C ALA A 263 -17.18 -1.76 8.23
N THR A 264 -17.54 -0.46 8.24
CA THR A 264 -17.02 0.50 9.22
C THR A 264 -17.29 0.05 10.65
N VAL A 265 -18.51 -0.44 10.93
CA VAL A 265 -18.85 -0.99 12.26
C VAL A 265 -17.99 -2.21 12.60
N LEU A 266 -17.80 -3.15 11.66
CA LEU A 266 -16.94 -4.32 11.89
C LEU A 266 -15.49 -3.92 12.17
N THR A 267 -14.92 -3.02 11.36
CA THR A 267 -13.53 -2.53 11.53
C THR A 267 -13.31 -1.75 12.83
N GLY A 268 -14.36 -1.19 13.43
CA GLY A 268 -14.31 -0.45 14.70
C GLY A 268 -14.57 -1.30 15.95
N ILE A 269 -14.93 -2.58 15.79
CA ILE A 269 -15.10 -3.53 16.90
C ILE A 269 -13.79 -4.30 17.17
N ASP A 270 -12.89 -4.40 16.19
CA ASP A 270 -11.64 -5.14 16.33
C ASP A 270 -10.61 -4.38 17.19
N PRO A 271 -9.91 -5.06 18.13
CA PRO A 271 -8.94 -4.46 19.05
C PRO A 271 -7.65 -3.95 18.37
N ILE A 272 -7.39 -4.35 17.12
CA ILE A 272 -6.62 -3.52 16.19
C ILE A 272 -7.60 -2.98 15.15
N ALA A 273 -7.92 -1.69 15.27
CA ALA A 273 -8.87 -1.01 14.40
C ALA A 273 -8.53 -1.23 12.90
N GLY A 274 -9.41 -1.94 12.19
CA GLY A 274 -9.30 -2.21 10.75
C GLY A 274 -8.30 -3.28 10.30
N ALA A 275 -7.50 -3.89 11.18
CA ALA A 275 -6.38 -4.73 10.75
C ALA A 275 -6.70 -6.22 10.53
N LEU A 276 -7.93 -6.68 10.74
CA LEU A 276 -8.30 -8.11 10.59
C LEU A 276 -9.53 -8.37 9.72
N ALA A 277 -10.44 -7.40 9.58
CA ALA A 277 -11.70 -7.60 8.88
C ALA A 277 -11.55 -7.76 7.35
N PHE A 278 -10.75 -6.90 6.71
CA PHE A 278 -10.64 -6.81 5.25
C PHE A 278 -9.20 -6.54 4.81
N LEU A 279 -8.37 -7.58 4.84
CA LEU A 279 -6.99 -7.57 4.37
C LEU A 279 -6.80 -8.50 3.17
N PRO A 280 -5.70 -8.35 2.40
CA PRO A 280 -5.25 -9.39 1.48
C PRO A 280 -5.19 -10.77 2.14
N LEU A 281 -5.51 -11.82 1.37
CA LEU A 281 -5.59 -13.20 1.85
C LEU A 281 -4.66 -14.12 1.04
N VAL A 282 -4.14 -15.16 1.69
CA VAL A 282 -3.50 -16.30 1.02
C VAL A 282 -4.61 -17.11 0.34
N ASP A 283 -4.90 -16.76 -0.90
CA ASP A 283 -5.99 -17.32 -1.72
C ASP A 283 -5.57 -18.59 -2.49
N TYR A 284 -4.28 -18.95 -2.43
CA TYR A 284 -3.67 -20.05 -3.18
C TYR A 284 -3.80 -19.90 -4.71
N LYS A 285 -4.07 -18.69 -5.19
CA LYS A 285 -4.20 -18.33 -6.61
C LYS A 285 -3.21 -17.23 -6.97
N LEU A 286 -3.42 -16.01 -6.47
CA LEU A 286 -2.53 -14.88 -6.63
C LEU A 286 -1.40 -14.93 -5.59
N ILE A 287 -1.77 -15.13 -4.33
CA ILE A 287 -0.85 -15.31 -3.20
C ILE A 287 -0.83 -16.80 -2.88
N THR A 288 0.16 -17.49 -3.45
CA THR A 288 0.19 -18.96 -3.55
C THR A 288 0.46 -19.65 -2.21
N ASN A 289 1.08 -18.95 -1.25
CA ASN A 289 1.35 -19.43 0.10
C ASN A 289 1.59 -18.25 1.06
N TYR A 290 1.94 -18.55 2.31
CA TYR A 290 2.44 -17.54 3.24
C TYR A 290 3.81 -16.99 2.77
N PRO A 291 4.11 -15.69 2.94
CA PRO A 291 5.43 -15.12 2.60
C PRO A 291 6.59 -15.80 3.32
N SER A 292 6.38 -16.23 4.57
CA SER A 292 7.33 -17.02 5.36
C SER A 292 7.63 -18.41 4.77
N VAL A 293 6.85 -18.86 3.78
CA VAL A 293 7.06 -20.09 3.01
C VAL A 293 7.56 -19.78 1.59
N GLN A 294 7.03 -18.74 0.93
CA GLN A 294 7.45 -18.34 -0.43
C GLN A 294 8.87 -17.78 -0.47
N LEU A 295 9.20 -16.82 0.40
CA LEU A 295 10.48 -16.10 0.35
C LEU A 295 11.70 -17.04 0.52
N PRO A 296 11.73 -17.99 1.48
CA PRO A 296 12.85 -18.95 1.59
C PRO A 296 12.96 -19.93 0.41
N GLN A 297 11.95 -20.02 -0.45
CA GLN A 297 11.96 -20.84 -1.66
C GLN A 297 12.40 -20.04 -2.91
N GLY A 298 12.76 -18.76 -2.76
CA GLY A 298 13.07 -17.88 -3.90
C GLY A 298 11.85 -17.49 -4.73
N LYS A 299 10.63 -17.64 -4.19
CA LYS A 299 9.36 -17.30 -4.87
C LYS A 299 9.04 -15.82 -4.72
N LEU A 300 9.88 -15.02 -5.37
CA LEU A 300 10.02 -13.57 -5.25
C LEU A 300 10.48 -13.05 -6.62
N ALA A 301 9.94 -11.92 -7.06
CA ALA A 301 10.39 -11.24 -8.27
C ALA A 301 11.86 -10.82 -8.15
N ASP A 302 12.68 -11.23 -9.13
CA ASP A 302 14.09 -10.85 -9.25
C ASP A 302 14.21 -9.42 -9.79
N ILE A 303 14.04 -8.44 -8.88
CA ILE A 303 14.03 -7.01 -9.17
C ILE A 303 14.74 -6.21 -8.05
N PRO A 304 15.35 -5.04 -8.36
CA PRO A 304 15.81 -4.11 -7.34
C PRO A 304 14.64 -3.58 -6.49
N VAL A 305 14.85 -3.53 -5.18
CA VAL A 305 13.88 -3.04 -4.19
C VAL A 305 14.54 -2.01 -3.27
N ILE A 306 13.86 -0.89 -3.04
CA ILE A 306 14.13 0.02 -1.91
C ILE A 306 13.01 -0.19 -0.88
N GLN A 307 13.36 -0.46 0.36
CA GLN A 307 12.40 -0.60 1.45
C GLN A 307 12.90 0.12 2.71
N GLY A 308 12.01 0.84 3.38
CA GLY A 308 12.31 1.60 4.59
C GLY A 308 11.09 1.76 5.49
N ASN A 309 11.31 2.18 6.73
CA ASN A 309 10.27 2.50 7.71
C ASN A 309 10.73 3.73 8.51
N ASN A 310 9.80 4.49 9.08
CA ASN A 310 10.08 5.49 10.09
C ASN A 310 10.51 4.82 11.40
N LEU A 311 11.14 5.59 12.30
CA LEU A 311 11.57 5.10 13.61
C LEU A 311 10.38 4.71 14.51
N ASP A 312 9.26 5.42 14.41
CA ASP A 312 8.15 5.42 15.37
C ASP A 312 6.76 5.17 14.73
N GLU A 313 6.70 4.29 13.73
CA GLU A 313 5.49 3.98 12.94
C GLU A 313 4.24 3.72 13.79
N GLY A 314 4.41 3.00 14.90
CA GLY A 314 3.30 2.58 15.75
C GLY A 314 2.63 3.69 16.54
N THR A 315 3.18 4.90 16.60
CA THR A 315 2.58 6.01 17.36
C THR A 315 1.19 6.40 16.86
N LEU A 316 0.87 6.18 15.58
CA LEU A 316 -0.48 6.39 15.05
C LEU A 316 -1.45 5.24 15.39
N PHE A 317 -0.94 4.06 15.77
CA PHE A 317 -1.69 2.80 15.91
C PHE A 317 -1.65 2.19 17.32
N GLY A 318 -0.85 2.79 18.22
CA GLY A 318 -0.69 2.39 19.62
C GLY A 318 -1.99 2.59 20.41
N GLN A 319 -2.24 1.67 21.34
CA GLN A 319 -3.48 1.63 22.10
C GLN A 319 -3.42 2.57 23.30
N LYS A 320 -4.05 3.74 23.15
CA LYS A 320 -4.04 4.84 24.13
C LYS A 320 -4.79 4.53 25.44
N THR A 321 -5.57 3.44 25.47
CA THR A 321 -6.44 3.07 26.60
C THR A 321 -5.94 1.88 27.42
N LEU A 322 -4.82 1.26 27.06
CA LEU A 322 -4.22 0.20 27.87
C LEU A 322 -3.59 0.79 29.13
N ASN A 323 -3.79 0.14 30.27
CA ASN A 323 -3.29 0.59 31.57
C ASN A 323 -2.48 -0.47 32.34
N SER A 324 -2.42 -1.71 31.84
CA SER A 324 -1.68 -2.80 32.48
C SER A 324 -1.03 -3.77 31.49
N SER A 325 0.02 -4.47 31.93
CA SER A 325 0.61 -5.59 31.17
C SER A 325 -0.43 -6.64 30.79
N THR A 326 -1.39 -6.97 31.66
CA THR A 326 -2.47 -7.94 31.38
C THR A 326 -3.39 -7.47 30.24
N GLU A 327 -3.72 -6.17 30.19
CA GLU A 327 -4.49 -5.59 29.08
C GLU A 327 -3.69 -5.62 27.78
N PHE A 328 -2.39 -5.32 27.82
CA PHE A 328 -1.48 -5.43 26.67
C PHE A 328 -1.39 -6.87 26.14
N GLU A 329 -1.19 -7.86 27.00
CA GLU A 329 -1.15 -9.27 26.60
C GLU A 329 -2.49 -9.72 26.01
N THR A 330 -3.62 -9.29 26.60
CA THR A 330 -4.96 -9.56 26.08
C THR A 330 -5.14 -8.96 24.69
N TRP A 331 -4.67 -7.72 24.49
CA TRP A 331 -4.66 -7.04 23.19
C TRP A 331 -3.82 -7.80 22.15
N VAL A 332 -2.57 -8.15 22.43
CA VAL A 332 -1.70 -8.92 21.51
C VAL A 332 -2.31 -10.29 21.18
N ARG A 333 -2.90 -10.99 22.16
CA ARG A 333 -3.58 -12.29 21.94
C ARG A 333 -4.78 -12.15 21.02
N SER A 334 -5.56 -11.08 21.16
CA SER A 334 -6.69 -10.79 20.27
C SER A 334 -6.26 -10.39 18.85
N ALA A 335 -5.13 -9.68 18.74
CA ALA A 335 -4.52 -9.25 17.48
C ALA A 335 -3.97 -10.40 16.63
N ALA A 336 -3.34 -11.39 17.25
CA ALA A 336 -2.51 -12.36 16.55
C ALA A 336 -3.28 -13.52 15.87
N VAL A 337 -4.61 -13.62 16.07
CA VAL A 337 -5.50 -14.63 15.44
C VAL A 337 -4.96 -16.08 15.57
N ILE A 338 -4.41 -16.41 16.73
CA ILE A 338 -3.74 -17.69 16.96
C ILE A 338 -4.72 -18.71 17.55
N TYR A 339 -4.62 -19.96 17.12
CA TYR A 339 -5.23 -21.08 17.83
C TYR A 339 -4.50 -21.30 19.16
N ASN A 340 -5.25 -21.46 20.26
CA ASN A 340 -4.70 -21.83 21.56
C ASN A 340 -4.00 -23.21 21.46
N THR A 341 -2.67 -23.17 21.42
CA THR A 341 -1.76 -24.30 21.21
C THR A 341 -0.46 -24.02 21.98
N SER A 342 0.28 -25.05 22.39
CA SER A 342 1.57 -24.87 23.07
C SER A 342 2.52 -23.95 22.29
N TYR A 343 2.62 -24.19 20.98
CA TYR A 343 3.39 -23.37 20.04
C TYR A 343 2.99 -21.89 20.04
N ALA A 344 1.69 -21.59 20.09
CA ALA A 344 1.19 -20.22 20.17
C ALA A 344 1.62 -19.53 21.48
N GLU A 345 1.51 -20.24 22.60
CA GLU A 345 1.91 -19.72 23.91
C GLU A 345 3.43 -19.49 23.98
N THR A 346 4.23 -20.41 23.45
CA THR A 346 5.69 -20.23 23.34
C THR A 346 6.06 -19.03 22.47
N ALA A 347 5.37 -18.82 21.33
CA ALA A 347 5.59 -17.66 20.47
C ALA A 347 5.16 -16.34 21.14
N LEU A 348 4.02 -16.33 21.84
CA LEU A 348 3.53 -15.16 22.59
C LEU A 348 4.44 -14.79 23.76
N GLN A 349 4.97 -15.78 24.48
CA GLN A 349 5.94 -15.54 25.54
C GLN A 349 7.21 -14.84 25.00
N GLN A 350 7.71 -15.27 23.84
CA GLN A 350 8.81 -14.56 23.15
C GLN A 350 8.43 -13.13 22.74
N VAL A 351 7.19 -12.90 22.30
CA VAL A 351 6.71 -11.54 22.00
C VAL A 351 6.73 -10.67 23.27
N PHE A 352 6.22 -11.15 24.39
CA PHE A 352 6.18 -10.39 25.64
C PHE A 352 7.57 -10.12 26.24
N GLU A 353 8.53 -11.01 26.01
CA GLU A 353 9.94 -10.81 26.37
C GLU A 353 10.65 -9.75 25.50
N ASN A 354 10.36 -9.69 24.20
CA ASN A 354 10.97 -8.69 23.30
C ASN A 354 10.30 -7.29 23.42
N TYR A 355 9.04 -7.25 23.85
CA TYR A 355 8.29 -6.03 24.15
C TYR A 355 7.96 -5.95 25.65
N PRO A 356 8.96 -5.70 26.53
CA PRO A 356 8.78 -5.61 27.97
C PRO A 356 8.07 -4.31 28.39
N ASP A 357 7.62 -4.27 29.65
CA ASP A 357 6.99 -3.11 30.26
C ASP A 357 8.02 -2.08 30.75
N VAL A 358 8.83 -1.55 29.81
CA VAL A 358 9.96 -0.64 30.09
C VAL A 358 9.83 0.62 29.20
N PRO A 359 9.45 1.79 29.76
CA PRO A 359 9.06 2.96 28.95
C PRO A 359 10.18 3.61 28.14
N SER A 360 11.42 3.55 28.65
CA SER A 360 12.64 4.02 27.97
C SER A 360 13.02 3.14 26.77
N GLU A 361 12.53 1.91 26.75
CA GLU A 361 12.77 0.91 25.73
C GLU A 361 11.70 0.91 24.62
N ALA A 362 10.69 1.77 24.73
CA ALA A 362 9.48 1.75 23.91
C ALA A 362 9.31 3.01 23.03
N SER A 363 8.68 2.83 21.86
CA SER A 363 8.32 3.88 20.90
C SER A 363 7.20 4.80 21.44
N PRO A 364 7.28 6.13 21.28
CA PRO A 364 8.33 6.83 20.56
C PRO A 364 9.63 6.88 21.36
N TYR A 365 10.72 6.50 20.70
CA TYR A 365 12.00 6.30 21.35
C TYR A 365 12.60 7.66 21.79
N TYR A 366 13.46 7.66 22.82
CA TYR A 366 14.12 8.88 23.25
C TYR A 366 15.20 9.30 22.24
N ASN A 367 15.03 10.47 21.65
CA ASN A 367 16.00 11.12 20.79
C ASN A 367 16.90 12.04 21.63
N ALA A 368 18.15 11.62 21.82
CA ALA A 368 19.12 12.34 22.64
C ALA A 368 19.62 13.67 22.04
N GLU A 369 19.59 13.82 20.71
CA GLU A 369 20.05 15.03 20.00
C GLU A 369 19.05 16.19 20.14
N THR A 370 17.75 15.87 20.17
CA THR A 370 16.66 16.83 20.35
C THR A 370 16.15 16.92 21.79
N ALA A 371 16.65 16.05 22.68
CA ALA A 371 16.17 15.83 24.04
C ALA A 371 14.66 15.49 24.15
N THR A 372 14.07 14.88 23.11
CA THR A 372 12.64 14.52 23.07
C THR A 372 12.41 13.02 23.26
N SER A 373 11.47 12.65 24.14
CA SER A 373 10.69 11.42 24.01
C SER A 373 9.23 11.80 24.22
N ALA A 374 8.37 11.50 23.25
CA ALA A 374 6.96 11.71 23.44
C ALA A 374 6.38 10.62 24.38
N GLY A 375 5.62 11.05 25.38
CA GLY A 375 4.72 10.15 26.12
C GLY A 375 5.26 9.41 27.34
N THR A 376 6.38 9.79 27.98
CA THR A 376 6.80 9.21 29.30
C THR A 376 6.89 10.20 30.45
N THR A 377 6.54 11.48 30.28
CA THR A 377 6.66 12.46 31.38
C THR A 377 5.50 13.42 31.43
N GLN A 378 5.22 13.92 32.64
CA GLN A 378 4.33 15.05 32.93
C GLN A 378 4.89 16.40 32.41
N ASN A 379 5.82 16.37 31.45
CA ASN A 379 6.55 17.53 30.98
C ASN A 379 5.90 18.07 29.69
N LEU A 380 5.55 19.35 29.72
CA LEU A 380 4.56 19.98 28.82
C LEU A 380 5.08 20.29 27.41
N ASP A 381 6.34 19.99 27.10
CA ASP A 381 6.99 20.34 25.83
C ASP A 381 6.69 19.39 24.65
N SER A 382 5.90 18.32 24.89
CA SER A 382 5.36 17.45 23.84
C SER A 382 4.30 18.19 23.01
N ARG A 383 4.71 18.85 21.92
CA ARG A 383 3.78 19.60 21.04
C ARG A 383 2.78 18.74 20.23
N ILE A 384 2.85 17.42 20.34
CA ILE A 384 2.14 16.48 19.44
C ILE A 384 1.28 15.45 20.19
N TYR A 385 1.65 15.11 21.43
CA TYR A 385 0.97 14.05 22.20
C TYR A 385 0.63 14.52 23.62
N GLU A 386 -0.65 14.38 23.98
CA GLU A 386 -1.17 14.54 25.34
C GLU A 386 -0.51 13.57 26.34
N PRO A 387 -0.48 13.88 27.65
CA PRO A 387 -0.04 12.95 28.68
C PRO A 387 -0.93 11.70 28.74
N PHE A 388 -0.33 10.51 28.67
CA PHE A 388 -1.05 9.23 28.77
C PHE A 388 -1.16 8.74 30.22
N ALA A 389 -2.21 7.98 30.51
CA ALA A 389 -2.44 7.40 31.84
C ALA A 389 -1.48 6.24 32.19
N SER A 390 -0.86 5.62 31.18
CA SER A 390 0.16 4.59 31.36
C SER A 390 1.12 4.52 30.17
N ASP A 391 2.30 3.91 30.38
CA ASP A 391 3.27 3.64 29.33
C ASP A 391 2.89 2.46 28.40
N GLN A 392 1.77 1.75 28.64
CA GLN A 392 1.32 0.69 27.72
C GLN A 392 0.98 1.23 26.31
N TYR A 393 0.67 2.52 26.18
CA TYR A 393 0.59 3.18 24.87
C TYR A 393 1.92 3.11 24.12
N LYS A 394 3.04 3.36 24.81
CA LYS A 394 4.37 3.25 24.19
C LYS A 394 4.71 1.81 23.87
N ARG A 395 4.41 0.89 24.78
CA ARG A 395 4.63 -0.55 24.58
C ARG A 395 3.85 -1.08 23.37
N SER A 396 2.57 -0.70 23.23
CA SER A 396 1.74 -1.05 22.06
C SER A 396 2.11 -0.31 20.79
N SER A 397 2.64 0.92 20.87
CA SER A 397 3.26 1.59 19.70
C SER A 397 4.51 0.84 19.24
N SER A 398 5.33 0.35 20.18
CA SER A 398 6.54 -0.42 19.88
C SER A 398 6.23 -1.71 19.11
N PHE A 399 5.06 -2.31 19.33
CA PHE A 399 4.66 -3.56 18.68
C PHE A 399 4.59 -3.47 17.13
N TYR A 400 4.45 -2.26 16.57
CA TYR A 400 4.51 -2.01 15.13
C TYR A 400 5.93 -1.77 14.60
N VAL A 401 6.94 -1.74 15.48
CA VAL A 401 8.36 -1.55 15.15
C VAL A 401 9.10 -2.86 15.39
N CYS A 402 9.92 -3.29 14.43
CA CYS A 402 10.71 -4.52 14.56
C CYS A 402 11.78 -4.36 15.65
N ARG A 403 11.57 -4.99 16.82
CA ARG A 403 12.42 -4.83 18.00
C ARG A 403 13.29 -6.07 18.23
N GLY A 404 14.42 -6.12 17.53
CA GLY A 404 15.44 -7.15 17.74
C GLY A 404 16.49 -7.22 16.63
N GLU A 405 17.75 -7.44 16.99
CA GLU A 405 18.82 -7.77 16.03
C GLU A 405 18.85 -9.26 15.61
N LYS A 406 17.91 -10.05 16.14
CA LYS A 406 17.88 -11.50 15.95
C LYS A 406 16.61 -11.89 15.20
N LEU A 407 16.77 -12.34 13.97
CA LEU A 407 15.75 -13.10 13.29
C LEU A 407 15.57 -14.45 14.02
N LEU A 408 14.34 -14.82 14.36
CA LEU A 408 14.03 -16.09 15.01
C LEU A 408 13.23 -16.99 14.06
N GLN A 409 13.66 -18.24 13.89
CA GLN A 409 12.89 -19.29 13.25
C GLN A 409 12.29 -20.20 14.31
N LEU A 410 10.98 -20.45 14.23
CA LEU A 410 10.25 -21.36 15.10
C LEU A 410 9.81 -22.59 14.30
N LYS A 411 10.21 -23.80 14.72
CA LYS A 411 9.94 -25.05 14.01
C LYS A 411 9.50 -26.16 14.97
N GLY A 412 8.19 -26.26 15.19
CA GLY A 412 7.66 -26.95 16.38
C GLY A 412 8.08 -26.18 17.64
N ASP A 413 8.31 -26.87 18.75
CA ASP A 413 8.72 -26.23 20.01
C ASP A 413 10.18 -25.72 20.00
N ASN A 414 10.93 -25.94 18.91
CA ASN A 414 12.29 -25.42 18.75
C ASN A 414 12.30 -23.98 18.25
N ILE A 415 12.95 -23.09 18.99
CA ILE A 415 13.28 -21.72 18.59
C ILE A 415 14.77 -21.65 18.27
N THR A 416 15.14 -21.15 17.09
CA THR A 416 16.53 -20.93 16.68
C THR A 416 16.72 -19.50 16.17
N ALA A 417 17.71 -18.78 16.71
CA ALA A 417 18.16 -17.53 16.09
C ALA A 417 18.87 -17.84 14.77
N ILE A 418 18.50 -17.15 13.70
CA ILE A 418 19.13 -17.25 12.38
C ILE A 418 19.94 -15.98 12.09
N PRO A 419 21.01 -16.05 11.25
CA PRO A 419 21.84 -14.89 10.97
C PRO A 419 21.08 -13.73 10.32
N ASP A 420 21.26 -12.53 10.87
CA ASP A 420 20.69 -11.27 10.39
C ASP A 420 21.59 -10.59 9.32
N THR A 421 22.30 -11.40 8.52
CA THR A 421 23.35 -10.93 7.61
C THR A 421 22.79 -9.98 6.54
N TYR A 422 21.72 -10.39 5.86
CA TYR A 422 21.12 -9.63 4.77
C TYR A 422 20.61 -8.25 5.20
N ARG A 423 20.01 -8.12 6.40
CA ARG A 423 19.55 -6.82 6.91
C ARG A 423 20.74 -5.91 7.23
N LYS A 424 21.79 -6.46 7.85
CA LYS A 424 23.01 -5.70 8.20
C LYS A 424 23.78 -5.27 6.95
N GLU A 425 23.86 -6.11 5.93
CA GLU A 425 24.43 -5.79 4.61
C GLU A 425 23.60 -4.74 3.86
N ALA A 426 22.27 -4.87 3.83
CA ALA A 426 21.38 -3.89 3.19
C ALA A 426 21.43 -2.52 3.89
N ILE A 427 21.42 -2.48 5.22
CA ILE A 427 21.62 -1.23 5.98
C ILE A 427 23.00 -0.63 5.66
N ALA A 428 24.07 -1.43 5.70
CA ALA A 428 25.42 -0.96 5.38
C ALA A 428 25.53 -0.39 3.95
N ALA A 429 24.83 -0.97 2.98
CA ALA A 429 24.74 -0.44 1.62
C ALA A 429 23.99 0.90 1.55
N LEU A 430 22.90 1.05 2.32
CA LEU A 430 22.09 2.28 2.36
C LEU A 430 22.79 3.46 3.05
N VAL A 431 23.62 3.23 4.08
CA VAL A 431 24.43 4.30 4.72
C VAL A 431 25.81 4.50 4.08
N ASN A 432 26.21 3.69 3.10
CA ASN A 432 27.46 3.90 2.38
C ASN A 432 27.31 5.02 1.33
N LYS A 433 27.96 6.16 1.58
CA LYS A 433 27.97 7.32 0.67
C LYS A 433 28.49 7.01 -0.73
N ASP A 434 29.39 6.03 -0.86
CA ASP A 434 29.94 5.62 -2.17
C ASP A 434 28.91 4.79 -2.95
N ALA A 435 28.04 4.04 -2.27
CA ALA A 435 26.94 3.31 -2.91
C ALA A 435 25.81 4.26 -3.34
N ALA A 436 25.47 5.25 -2.51
CA ALA A 436 24.49 6.29 -2.84
C ALA A 436 24.81 6.99 -4.18
N GLY A 437 26.09 7.33 -4.40
CA GLY A 437 26.59 7.92 -5.64
C GLY A 437 26.50 7.02 -6.88
N VAL A 438 26.43 5.69 -6.72
CA VAL A 438 26.21 4.72 -7.82
C VAL A 438 24.73 4.57 -8.13
N SER A 439 23.85 4.61 -7.10
CA SER A 439 22.39 4.60 -7.27
C SER A 439 21.80 5.95 -7.71
N GLY A 440 22.56 7.05 -7.57
CA GLY A 440 22.16 8.38 -8.05
C GLY A 440 21.08 9.07 -7.20
N PHE A 441 21.16 8.90 -5.87
CA PHE A 441 20.47 9.69 -4.86
C PHE A 441 21.38 10.81 -4.32
#